data_AF-A0A931XNC9-F1
#
_entry.id   AF-A0A931XNC9-F1
#
_cell.length_a   1.000
_cell.length_b   1.000
_cell.length_c   1.000
_cell.angle_alpha   90.00
_cell.angle_beta   90.00
_cell.angle_gamma   90.00
#
_symmetry.space_group_name_H-M   'P 1'
#
loop_
_entity.id
_entity.type
_entity.pdbx_description
1 polymer ?
#
loop_
_entity_poly.entity_id
_entity_poly.type
_entity_poly.pdbx_seq_one_letter_code
_entity_poly.pdbx_strand_id
1 'polypeptide(L)'
;MFSETFPGRFEEIDRGVILDGAHNPDKIRFLIRLIKKTFDIKHLTFDKEKKKSMVNGQWSIVLILAFKKGKNWKEIIDILMKNLPVKKVIATKFWASTDMGKFQAVEPEEIAEYIRIKNYEIRIKDKENSQEAVFEAVSLAPSTPGVKGAYTPGVSLSLILVTGSLYLVGEVRTMWELPSFSGKAGFGGRAGILSIFAA
;
A
#
# COMPACT_ATOMS: atom_id res chain seq x y z
N MET A 1 -17.57 -0.61 -15.02
CA MET A 1 -16.38 -1.40 -14.61
C MET A 1 -15.29 -1.07 -15.61
N PHE A 2 -14.15 -0.50 -15.18
CA PHE A 2 -13.02 -0.33 -16.09
C PHE A 2 -12.48 -1.73 -16.38
N SER A 3 -12.52 -2.17 -17.64
CA SER A 3 -12.18 -3.53 -18.06
C SER A 3 -10.67 -3.82 -18.05
N GLU A 4 -9.85 -2.79 -17.85
CA GLU A 4 -8.40 -2.90 -17.72
C GLU A 4 -7.93 -2.14 -16.48
N THR A 5 -7.32 -2.86 -15.54
CA THR A 5 -6.63 -2.26 -14.39
C THR A 5 -5.34 -1.64 -14.87
N PHE A 6 -5.15 -0.34 -14.67
CA PHE A 6 -3.88 0.33 -14.98
C PHE A 6 -2.83 -0.04 -13.93
N PRO A 7 -1.72 -0.72 -14.29
CA PRO A 7 -0.69 -1.10 -13.33
C PRO A 7 -0.18 0.09 -12.53
N GLY A 8 -0.16 -0.03 -11.21
CA GLY A 8 0.28 0.99 -10.28
C GLY A 8 -0.61 2.25 -10.20
N ARG A 9 -1.88 2.16 -10.60
CA ARG A 9 -2.89 3.23 -10.47
C ARG A 9 -4.14 2.65 -9.81
N PHE A 10 -4.21 2.80 -8.49
CA PHE A 10 -5.25 2.19 -7.67
C PHE A 10 -5.43 0.69 -7.97
N GLU A 11 -4.32 -0.01 -8.16
CA GLU A 11 -4.26 -1.44 -8.50
C GLU A 11 -4.36 -2.26 -7.20
N GLU A 12 -5.41 -3.06 -7.06
CA GLU A 12 -5.48 -4.07 -6.00
C GLU A 12 -4.70 -5.31 -6.45
N ILE A 13 -3.41 -5.39 -6.11
CA ILE A 13 -2.49 -6.46 -6.56
C ILE A 13 -2.74 -7.78 -5.84
N ASP A 14 -3.21 -7.66 -4.61
CA ASP A 14 -3.69 -8.74 -3.76
C ASP A 14 -4.87 -8.19 -2.98
N ARG A 15 -5.73 -9.06 -2.49
CA ARG A 15 -6.94 -8.63 -1.82
C ARG A 15 -6.55 -7.86 -0.55
N GLY A 16 -7.00 -6.60 -0.44
CA GLY A 16 -6.62 -5.64 0.62
C GLY A 16 -5.23 -5.01 0.50
N VAL A 17 -4.52 -5.19 -0.62
CA VAL A 17 -3.23 -4.56 -0.92
C VAL A 17 -3.37 -3.67 -2.16
N ILE A 18 -3.32 -2.36 -1.96
CA ILE A 18 -3.46 -1.37 -3.04
C ILE A 18 -2.11 -0.76 -3.38
N LEU A 19 -1.77 -0.73 -4.67
CA LEU A 19 -0.62 -0.05 -5.23
C LEU A 19 -1.07 1.21 -5.98
N ASP A 20 -0.53 2.37 -5.59
CA ASP A 20 -0.77 3.62 -6.32
C ASP A 20 0.46 4.54 -6.36
N GLY A 21 0.93 4.85 -7.56
CA GLY A 21 2.10 5.70 -7.79
C GLY A 21 1.89 7.21 -7.60
N ALA A 22 0.84 7.65 -6.89
CA ALA A 22 0.62 9.04 -6.52
C ALA A 22 1.81 9.60 -5.73
N HIS A 23 2.29 10.77 -6.16
CA HIS A 23 3.52 11.40 -5.65
C HIS A 23 3.42 12.93 -5.65
N ASN A 24 2.21 13.47 -5.76
CA ASN A 24 1.93 14.89 -5.60
C ASN A 24 0.60 15.07 -4.84
N PRO A 25 0.36 16.25 -4.23
CA PRO A 25 -0.82 16.50 -3.40
C PRO A 25 -2.15 16.19 -4.09
N ASP A 26 -2.32 16.58 -5.36
CA ASP A 26 -3.59 16.42 -6.07
C ASP A 26 -3.92 14.95 -6.37
N LYS A 27 -2.92 14.18 -6.79
CA LYS A 27 -3.05 12.72 -7.00
C LYS A 27 -3.36 12.01 -5.70
N ILE A 28 -2.75 12.43 -4.59
CA ILE A 28 -3.02 11.87 -3.27
C ILE A 28 -4.44 12.18 -2.80
N ARG A 29 -4.93 13.41 -3.02
CA ARG A 29 -6.34 13.75 -2.75
C ARG A 29 -7.29 12.90 -3.60
N PHE A 30 -6.97 12.66 -4.86
CA PHE A 30 -7.73 11.75 -5.71
C PHE A 30 -7.72 10.30 -5.19
N LEU A 31 -6.55 9.77 -4.84
CA LEU A 31 -6.38 8.46 -4.22
C LEU A 31 -7.21 8.32 -2.94
N ILE A 32 -7.14 9.30 -2.03
CA ILE A 32 -7.93 9.32 -0.79
C ILE A 32 -9.43 9.28 -1.10
N ARG A 33 -9.91 10.03 -2.10
CA ARG A 33 -11.32 9.98 -2.51
C ARG A 33 -11.70 8.61 -3.03
N LEU A 34 -10.84 7.94 -3.80
CA LEU A 34 -11.08 6.57 -4.26
C LEU A 34 -11.12 5.59 -3.08
N ILE A 35 -10.16 5.63 -2.16
CA ILE A 35 -10.15 4.80 -0.96
C ILE A 35 -11.44 5.02 -0.18
N LYS A 36 -11.78 6.27 0.14
CA LYS A 36 -13.02 6.58 0.85
C LYS A 36 -14.22 6.02 0.08
N LYS A 37 -14.37 6.31 -1.21
CA LYS A 37 -15.49 5.78 -2.01
C LYS A 37 -15.55 4.23 -2.02
N THR A 38 -14.42 3.55 -2.05
CA THR A 38 -14.34 2.08 -2.08
C THR A 38 -14.61 1.43 -0.71
N PHE A 39 -14.31 2.12 0.39
CA PHE A 39 -14.43 1.57 1.75
C PHE A 39 -15.52 2.23 2.63
N ASP A 40 -16.08 3.38 2.23
CA ASP A 40 -17.18 4.13 2.87
C ASP A 40 -18.57 3.54 2.55
N ILE A 41 -18.60 2.29 2.12
CA ILE A 41 -19.76 1.78 1.40
C ILE A 41 -20.83 1.28 2.41
N LYS A 42 -21.73 2.21 2.75
CA LYS A 42 -23.14 1.98 3.14
C LYS A 42 -23.93 1.06 2.16
N HIS A 43 -23.35 0.70 1.03
CA HIS A 43 -23.78 -0.20 -0.06
C HIS A 43 -22.97 -1.50 -0.27
N LEU A 44 -21.97 -1.87 0.55
CA LEU A 44 -21.35 -3.18 0.40
C LEU A 44 -22.42 -4.18 0.79
N THR A 45 -22.81 -5.03 -0.15
CA THR A 45 -23.70 -6.19 0.04
C THR A 45 -22.98 -7.27 0.85
N PHE A 46 -22.42 -6.87 1.98
CA PHE A 46 -22.02 -7.79 3.01
C PHE A 46 -23.23 -8.12 3.86
N ASP A 47 -23.24 -9.35 4.35
CA ASP A 47 -24.17 -9.85 5.35
C ASP A 47 -24.40 -8.81 6.46
N LYS A 48 -25.63 -8.64 6.93
CA LYS A 48 -26.03 -7.54 7.83
C LYS A 48 -25.12 -7.40 9.06
N GLU A 49 -24.51 -8.49 9.52
CA GLU A 49 -23.55 -8.50 10.63
C GLU A 49 -22.19 -7.86 10.28
N LYS A 50 -21.63 -8.13 9.09
CA LYS A 50 -20.37 -7.52 8.64
C LYS A 50 -20.51 -6.02 8.40
N LYS A 51 -21.70 -5.58 8.00
CA LYS A 51 -22.03 -4.16 7.85
C LYS A 51 -21.99 -3.40 9.19
N LYS A 52 -22.43 -4.01 10.29
CA LYS A 52 -22.35 -3.41 11.64
C LYS A 52 -20.91 -3.23 12.12
N SER A 53 -20.02 -4.17 11.81
CA SER A 53 -18.58 -4.10 12.13
C SER A 53 -17.87 -2.96 11.38
N MET A 54 -18.13 -2.81 10.07
CA MET A 54 -17.49 -1.74 9.27
C MET A 54 -18.03 -0.34 9.58
N VAL A 55 -19.34 -0.19 9.87
CA VAL A 55 -19.97 1.12 10.15
C VAL A 55 -19.51 1.71 11.50
N ASN A 56 -18.97 0.88 12.40
CA ASN A 56 -18.39 1.33 13.68
C ASN A 56 -16.91 1.75 13.59
N GLY A 57 -16.36 2.01 12.39
CA GLY A 57 -15.02 2.59 12.25
C GLY A 57 -13.85 1.61 12.43
N GLN A 58 -14.09 0.29 12.32
CA GLN A 58 -13.06 -0.73 12.52
C GLN A 58 -12.29 -1.10 11.24
N TRP A 59 -11.88 -0.10 10.45
CA TRP A 59 -10.86 -0.33 9.44
C TRP A 59 -9.69 0.61 9.63
N SER A 60 -8.50 0.12 9.33
CA SER A 60 -7.26 0.89 9.46
C SER A 60 -6.38 0.70 8.25
N ILE A 61 -5.46 1.64 8.06
CA ILE A 61 -4.48 1.59 6.97
C ILE A 61 -3.08 1.36 7.54
N VAL A 62 -2.36 0.43 6.92
CA VAL A 62 -0.90 0.34 6.99
C VAL A 62 -0.36 1.00 5.73
N LEU A 63 0.32 2.14 5.89
CA LEU A 63 0.96 2.86 4.78
C LEU A 63 2.39 2.36 4.57
N ILE A 64 2.74 2.08 3.32
CA ILE A 64 4.13 1.89 2.88
C ILE A 64 4.46 3.07 1.97
N LEU A 65 5.45 3.87 2.38
CA LEU A 65 5.77 5.14 1.74
C LEU A 65 7.23 5.20 1.31
N ALA A 66 7.46 5.66 0.08
CA ALA A 66 8.77 6.10 -0.38
C ALA A 66 8.58 7.25 -1.36
N PHE A 67 9.47 8.24 -1.34
CA PHE A 67 9.36 9.44 -2.16
C PHE A 67 10.66 9.71 -2.93
N LYS A 68 10.53 10.29 -4.13
CA LYS A 68 11.68 10.86 -4.85
C LYS A 68 12.07 12.19 -4.19
N LYS A 69 13.37 12.46 -4.05
CA LYS A 69 13.94 13.76 -3.63
C LYS A 69 13.38 14.89 -4.49
N GLY A 70 13.22 16.07 -3.90
CA GLY A 70 12.67 17.25 -4.57
C GLY A 70 11.14 17.24 -4.80
N LYS A 71 10.40 16.27 -4.24
CA LYS A 71 8.93 16.28 -4.21
C LYS A 71 8.41 16.87 -2.90
N ASN A 72 7.16 17.36 -2.90
CA ASN A 72 6.45 17.86 -1.71
C ASN A 72 5.99 16.72 -0.78
N TRP A 73 6.89 15.81 -0.42
CA TRP A 73 6.55 14.59 0.31
C TRP A 73 6.01 14.87 1.72
N LYS A 74 6.48 15.93 2.39
CA LYS A 74 5.97 16.37 3.69
C LYS A 74 4.47 16.73 3.63
N GLU A 75 4.07 17.51 2.62
CA GLU A 75 2.66 17.86 2.39
C GLU A 75 1.82 16.61 2.08
N ILE A 76 2.35 15.69 1.28
CA ILE A 76 1.67 14.43 0.96
C ILE A 76 1.41 13.60 2.21
N ILE A 77 2.42 13.46 3.09
CA ILE A 77 2.26 12.77 4.37
C ILE A 77 1.17 13.44 5.21
N ASP A 78 1.23 14.77 5.36
CA ASP A 78 0.21 15.50 6.13
C ASP A 78 -1.21 15.27 5.56
N ILE A 79 -1.36 15.24 4.23
CA ILE A 79 -2.65 14.96 3.59
C ILE A 79 -3.10 13.53 3.88
N LEU A 80 -2.24 12.53 3.74
CA LEU A 80 -2.57 11.13 4.02
C LEU A 80 -2.98 10.93 5.48
N MET A 81 -2.15 11.40 6.41
CA MET A 81 -2.33 11.22 7.85
C MET A 81 -3.60 11.90 8.37
N LYS A 82 -3.95 13.08 7.86
CA LYS A 82 -5.15 13.83 8.29
C LYS A 82 -6.46 13.26 7.73
N ASN A 83 -6.40 12.48 6.65
CA ASN A 83 -7.60 12.10 5.89
C ASN A 83 -7.89 10.61 5.87
N LEU A 84 -6.98 9.77 6.37
CA LEU A 84 -7.12 8.31 6.39
C LEU A 84 -6.93 7.77 7.82
N PRO A 85 -7.59 6.66 8.20
CA PRO A 85 -7.43 6.02 9.50
C PRO A 85 -6.12 5.21 9.54
N VAL A 86 -4.97 5.90 9.49
CA VAL A 86 -3.66 5.27 9.47
C VAL A 86 -3.30 4.76 10.87
N LYS A 87 -3.04 3.46 10.99
CA LYS A 87 -2.60 2.82 12.25
C LYS A 87 -1.10 2.61 12.29
N LYS A 88 -0.49 2.44 11.12
CA LYS A 88 0.94 2.21 10.98
C LYS A 88 1.48 2.83 9.69
N VAL A 89 2.70 3.35 9.77
CA VAL A 89 3.50 3.75 8.61
C VAL A 89 4.80 2.94 8.60
N ILE A 90 5.17 2.45 7.43
CA ILE A 90 6.48 1.89 7.13
C ILE A 90 7.11 2.78 6.06
N ALA A 91 8.04 3.63 6.48
CA ALA A 91 8.87 4.40 5.58
C ALA A 91 9.92 3.49 4.93
N THR A 92 10.11 3.63 3.63
CA THR A 92 11.09 2.84 2.89
C THR A 92 11.68 3.62 1.72
N LYS A 93 12.60 2.99 1.00
CA LYS A 93 13.21 3.53 -0.22
C LYS A 93 13.14 2.53 -1.36
N PHE A 94 13.20 3.06 -2.58
CA PHE A 94 13.34 2.29 -3.81
C PHE A 94 14.76 2.44 -4.34
N TRP A 95 15.25 1.38 -4.97
CA TRP A 95 16.59 1.25 -5.55
C TRP A 95 16.58 1.38 -7.07
N ALA A 96 15.40 1.41 -7.70
CA ALA A 96 15.23 1.60 -9.13
C ALA A 96 16.01 2.83 -9.61
N SER A 97 16.78 2.62 -10.68
CA SER A 97 17.48 3.72 -11.34
C SER A 97 16.45 4.64 -11.99
N THR A 98 16.56 5.94 -11.70
CA THR A 98 15.67 6.94 -12.28
C THR A 98 16.35 7.63 -13.46
N ASP A 99 15.55 8.36 -14.23
CA ASP A 99 16.00 9.34 -15.22
C ASP A 99 17.04 10.35 -14.70
N MET A 100 17.02 10.63 -13.38
CA MET A 100 17.93 11.56 -12.71
C MET A 100 19.10 10.86 -12.00
N GLY A 101 19.32 9.58 -12.29
CA GLY A 101 20.38 8.77 -11.69
C GLY A 101 19.91 7.88 -10.54
N LYS A 102 20.88 7.31 -9.83
CA LYS A 102 20.69 6.42 -8.69
C LYS A 102 20.47 7.24 -7.40
N PHE A 103 19.90 6.59 -6.37
CA PHE A 103 19.78 7.13 -5.00
C PHE A 103 18.93 8.42 -4.90
N GLN A 104 17.92 8.52 -5.76
CA GLN A 104 16.97 9.64 -5.78
C GLN A 104 15.81 9.48 -4.79
N ALA A 105 15.80 8.42 -3.98
CA ALA A 105 14.81 8.27 -2.91
C ALA A 105 15.17 9.13 -1.70
N VAL A 106 14.17 9.64 -0.98
CA VAL A 106 14.31 10.21 0.36
C VAL A 106 14.66 9.07 1.32
N GLU A 107 15.57 9.29 2.27
CA GLU A 107 15.96 8.24 3.22
C GLU A 107 14.78 7.89 4.15
N PRO A 108 14.54 6.59 4.44
CA PRO A 108 13.43 6.14 5.28
C PRO A 108 13.39 6.81 6.65
N GLU A 109 14.55 7.03 7.26
CA GLU A 109 14.71 7.65 8.57
C GLU A 109 14.24 9.10 8.56
N GLU A 110 14.48 9.84 7.47
CA GLU A 110 14.02 11.23 7.31
C GLU A 110 12.48 11.31 7.28
N ILE A 111 11.84 10.36 6.59
CA ILE A 111 10.38 10.23 6.53
C ILE A 111 9.84 9.87 7.92
N ALA A 112 10.43 8.86 8.57
CA ALA A 112 10.00 8.39 9.88
C ALA A 112 10.12 9.49 10.94
N GLU A 113 11.24 10.22 10.94
CA GLU A 113 11.50 11.31 11.87
C GLU A 113 10.51 12.46 11.70
N TYR A 114 10.20 12.83 10.44
CA TYR A 114 9.18 13.84 10.18
C TYR A 114 7.81 13.47 10.78
N ILE A 115 7.41 12.20 10.66
CA ILE A 115 6.12 11.72 11.20
C ILE A 115 6.16 11.72 12.74
N ARG A 116 7.29 11.32 13.36
CA ARG A 116 7.47 11.36 14.82
C ARG A 116 7.36 12.78 15.36
N ILE A 117 8.01 13.76 14.73
CA ILE A 117 7.96 15.18 15.12
C ILE A 117 6.53 15.74 15.06
N LYS A 118 5.72 15.29 14.08
CA LYS A 118 4.31 15.69 13.96
C LYS A 118 3.42 15.11 15.05
N ASN A 119 3.94 14.21 15.89
CA ASN A 119 3.24 13.58 17.00
C ASN A 119 1.91 12.93 16.58
N TYR A 120 1.90 12.30 15.40
CA TYR A 120 0.81 11.41 15.04
C TYR A 120 0.87 10.19 15.96
N GLU A 121 -0.21 9.88 16.67
CA GLU A 121 -0.31 8.72 17.57
C GLU A 121 -0.39 7.41 16.75
N ILE A 122 0.70 7.08 16.03
CA ILE A 122 0.79 5.95 15.12
C ILE A 122 2.10 5.18 15.30
N ARG A 123 2.08 3.91 14.92
CA ARG A 123 3.29 3.09 14.88
C ARG A 123 4.08 3.44 13.63
N ILE A 124 5.36 3.75 13.78
CA ILE A 124 6.24 4.13 12.66
C ILE A 124 7.44 3.20 12.65
N LYS A 125 7.80 2.69 11.48
CA LYS A 125 9.07 2.01 11.23
C LYS A 125 9.71 2.52 9.95
N ASP A 126 11.02 2.41 9.89
CA ASP A 126 11.84 2.67 8.71
C ASP A 126 12.47 1.34 8.25
N LYS A 127 12.58 1.17 6.92
CA LYS A 127 13.10 -0.03 6.26
C LYS A 127 13.87 0.34 5.00
N GLU A 128 15.09 -0.15 4.88
CA GLU A 128 15.95 0.15 3.73
C GLU A 128 15.58 -0.59 2.44
N ASN A 129 14.71 -1.60 2.56
CA ASN A 129 14.25 -2.42 1.47
C ASN A 129 12.71 -2.41 1.38
N SER A 130 12.19 -2.12 0.19
CA SER A 130 10.76 -2.02 -0.08
C SER A 130 10.02 -3.36 0.09
N GLN A 131 10.67 -4.48 -0.19
CA GLN A 131 10.12 -5.82 -0.04
C GLN A 131 10.00 -6.19 1.44
N GLU A 132 11.01 -5.87 2.27
CA GLU A 132 10.91 -6.05 3.73
C GLU A 132 9.77 -5.24 4.33
N ALA A 133 9.57 -4.00 3.87
CA ALA A 133 8.44 -3.17 4.31
C ALA A 133 7.09 -3.83 3.98
N VAL A 134 6.97 -4.42 2.80
CA VAL A 134 5.77 -5.15 2.37
C VAL A 134 5.56 -6.42 3.19
N PHE A 135 6.59 -7.26 3.38
CA PHE A 135 6.49 -8.46 4.21
C PHE A 135 6.06 -8.13 5.64
N GLU A 136 6.61 -7.06 6.21
CA GLU A 136 6.20 -6.60 7.53
C GLU A 136 4.74 -6.10 7.54
N ALA A 137 4.27 -5.39 6.51
CA ALA A 137 2.87 -4.97 6.43
C ALA A 137 1.92 -6.17 6.32
N VAL A 138 2.24 -7.14 5.46
CA VAL A 138 1.42 -8.34 5.21
C VAL A 138 1.36 -9.22 6.46
N SER A 139 2.47 -9.44 7.15
CA SER A 139 2.49 -10.23 8.40
C SER A 139 1.65 -9.59 9.53
N LEU A 140 1.46 -8.27 9.51
CA LEU A 140 0.63 -7.53 10.46
C LEU A 140 -0.83 -7.41 10.06
N ALA A 141 -1.19 -7.88 8.87
CA ALA A 141 -2.54 -7.92 8.37
C ALA A 141 -3.03 -9.39 8.30
N PRO A 142 -3.12 -10.12 9.44
CA PRO A 142 -3.62 -11.50 9.47
C PRO A 142 -5.10 -11.61 9.08
N SER A 143 -5.78 -10.49 8.83
CA SER A 143 -7.15 -10.42 8.33
C SER A 143 -7.25 -9.57 7.07
N THR A 144 -6.17 -9.52 6.28
CA THR A 144 -6.29 -9.08 4.89
C THR A 144 -7.23 -10.07 4.23
N PRO A 145 -8.38 -9.63 3.71
CA PRO A 145 -9.26 -10.55 3.01
C PRO A 145 -8.41 -11.17 1.89
N GLY A 146 -8.24 -12.50 1.77
CA GLY A 146 -7.42 -13.11 0.68
C GLY A 146 -6.34 -14.09 1.12
N VAL A 147 -5.84 -13.99 2.36
CA VAL A 147 -5.25 -15.16 3.01
C VAL A 147 -6.39 -16.17 3.19
N LYS A 148 -6.21 -17.42 2.76
CA LYS A 148 -7.19 -18.50 2.96
C LYS A 148 -7.34 -18.77 4.46
N GLY A 149 -8.18 -17.97 5.11
CA GLY A 149 -8.47 -17.99 6.53
C GLY A 149 -9.67 -17.08 6.75
N ALA A 150 -10.68 -17.59 7.44
CA ALA A 150 -11.97 -16.96 7.61
C ALA A 150 -11.86 -15.50 8.09
N TYR A 151 -12.85 -14.68 7.71
CA TYR A 151 -13.14 -13.47 8.47
C TYR A 151 -13.33 -13.88 9.93
N THR A 152 -12.34 -13.60 10.78
CA THR A 152 -12.45 -13.85 12.21
C THR A 152 -13.31 -12.73 12.80
N PRO A 153 -14.50 -13.03 13.33
CA PRO A 153 -15.34 -12.02 13.97
C PRO A 153 -14.54 -11.30 15.06
N GLY A 154 -14.54 -9.96 15.03
CA GLY A 154 -13.83 -9.13 16.01
C GLY A 154 -12.45 -8.64 15.60
N VAL A 155 -11.91 -9.02 14.44
CA VAL A 155 -10.64 -8.45 13.94
C VAL A 155 -10.89 -7.29 12.98
N SER A 156 -10.26 -6.14 13.26
CA SER A 156 -10.36 -4.93 12.42
C SER A 156 -9.75 -5.16 11.04
N LEU A 157 -10.46 -4.77 9.98
CA LEU A 157 -9.96 -4.88 8.60
C LEU A 157 -8.77 -3.91 8.41
N SER A 158 -7.65 -4.43 7.91
CA SER A 158 -6.47 -3.62 7.58
C SER A 158 -6.30 -3.56 6.07
N LEU A 159 -6.24 -2.34 5.53
CA LEU A 159 -5.82 -2.08 4.16
C LEU A 159 -4.34 -1.77 4.13
N ILE A 160 -3.58 -2.42 3.25
CA ILE A 160 -2.19 -2.06 2.97
C ILE A 160 -2.20 -1.14 1.75
N LEU A 161 -1.63 0.06 1.90
CA LEU A 161 -1.50 1.02 0.80
C LEU A 161 -0.03 1.34 0.55
N VAL A 162 0.42 1.03 -0.66
CA VAL A 162 1.76 1.33 -1.15
C VAL A 162 1.69 2.55 -2.06
N THR A 163 2.32 3.66 -1.66
CA THR A 163 2.25 4.91 -2.41
C THR A 163 3.47 5.83 -2.21
N GLY A 164 3.46 6.99 -2.86
CA GLY A 164 4.51 8.02 -2.78
C GLY A 164 5.47 8.04 -3.97
N SER A 165 5.59 6.95 -4.72
CA SER A 165 6.45 6.86 -5.90
C SER A 165 6.02 5.74 -6.84
N LEU A 166 6.10 6.01 -8.15
CA LEU A 166 5.97 4.99 -9.19
C LEU A 166 7.08 3.95 -9.13
N TYR A 167 8.28 4.33 -8.71
CA TYR A 167 9.42 3.43 -8.61
C TYR A 167 9.23 2.41 -7.49
N LEU A 168 8.73 2.87 -6.33
CA LEU A 168 8.33 1.98 -5.23
C LEU A 168 7.27 0.98 -5.69
N VAL A 169 6.22 1.47 -6.34
CA VAL A 169 5.14 0.61 -6.84
C VAL A 169 5.66 -0.42 -7.82
N GLY A 170 6.55 -0.03 -8.74
CA GLY A 170 7.19 -0.95 -9.69
C GLY A 170 7.94 -2.07 -8.97
N GLU A 171 8.78 -1.74 -7.99
CA GLU A 171 9.53 -2.74 -7.22
C GLU A 171 8.62 -3.69 -6.44
N VAL A 172 7.67 -3.13 -5.68
CA VAL A 172 6.75 -3.92 -4.86
C VAL A 172 5.89 -4.84 -5.72
N ARG A 173 5.44 -4.36 -6.88
CA ARG A 173 4.62 -5.15 -7.81
C ARG A 173 5.33 -6.43 -8.27
N THR A 174 6.66 -6.42 -8.40
CA THR A 174 7.43 -7.61 -8.81
C THR A 174 7.36 -8.78 -7.81
N MET A 175 6.91 -8.54 -6.58
CA MET A 175 6.69 -9.59 -5.59
C MET A 175 5.48 -10.48 -5.94
N TRP A 176 4.51 -9.98 -6.70
CA TRP A 176 3.32 -10.71 -7.14
C TRP A 176 3.35 -11.04 -8.63
N GLU A 177 3.80 -10.10 -9.46
CA GLU A 177 3.80 -10.24 -10.91
C GLU A 177 5.17 -9.89 -11.49
N LEU A 178 5.84 -10.92 -12.03
CA LEU A 178 7.08 -10.72 -12.78
C LEU A 178 6.80 -9.90 -14.05
N PRO A 179 7.74 -9.02 -14.47
CA PRO A 179 7.63 -8.35 -15.75
C PRO A 179 7.48 -9.37 -16.87
N SER A 180 6.51 -9.15 -17.77
CA SER A 180 6.42 -9.93 -19.00
C SER A 180 7.58 -9.54 -19.91
N PHE A 181 8.71 -10.23 -19.79
CA PHE A 181 9.80 -10.08 -20.74
C PHE A 181 9.33 -10.67 -22.07
N SER A 182 9.10 -9.83 -23.08
CA SER A 182 8.64 -10.23 -24.42
C SER A 182 9.72 -10.96 -25.25
N GLY A 183 10.66 -11.64 -24.60
CA GLY A 183 11.53 -12.62 -25.22
C GLY A 183 10.77 -13.94 -25.33
N LYS A 184 10.77 -14.57 -26.51
CA LYS A 184 10.14 -15.86 -26.82
C LYS A 184 10.73 -17.04 -26.03
N ALA A 185 10.67 -17.02 -24.70
CA ALA A 185 10.96 -18.15 -23.84
C ALA A 185 9.69 -18.43 -23.03
N GLY A 186 8.92 -19.42 -23.47
CA GLY A 186 7.65 -19.79 -22.87
C GLY A 186 7.82 -20.24 -21.43
N PHE A 187 7.53 -19.35 -20.48
CA PHE A 187 7.22 -19.71 -19.09
C PHE A 187 6.03 -18.86 -18.64
N GLY A 188 4.85 -19.22 -19.15
CA GLY A 188 3.57 -18.70 -18.68
C GLY A 188 3.18 -19.42 -17.39
N GLY A 189 3.70 -18.96 -16.25
CA GLY A 189 3.29 -19.46 -14.93
C GLY A 189 3.26 -18.31 -13.93
N ARG A 190 2.09 -18.05 -13.33
CA ARG A 190 1.97 -17.22 -12.11
C ARG A 190 2.66 -17.95 -10.96
N ALA A 191 3.97 -17.78 -10.81
CA ALA A 191 4.68 -18.19 -9.61
C ALA A 191 4.49 -17.10 -8.53
N GLY A 192 3.34 -17.12 -7.85
CA GLY A 192 3.10 -16.23 -6.73
C GLY A 192 3.97 -16.63 -5.54
N ILE A 193 4.99 -15.83 -5.21
CA ILE A 193 5.94 -16.07 -4.11
C ILE A 193 5.21 -16.20 -2.75
N LEU A 194 4.03 -15.59 -2.60
CA LEU A 194 3.20 -15.71 -1.40
C LEU A 194 2.49 -17.06 -1.21
N SER A 195 2.48 -17.94 -2.21
CA SER A 195 1.91 -19.29 -2.05
C SER A 195 2.83 -20.26 -1.29
N ILE A 196 4.09 -19.89 -1.04
CA ILE A 196 5.08 -20.73 -0.34
C ILE A 196 5.00 -20.57 1.18
N PHE A 197 4.41 -19.48 1.69
CA PHE A 197 4.41 -19.16 3.14
C PHE A 197 3.06 -19.36 3.83
N ALA A 198 2.11 -20.03 3.18
CA ALA A 198 0.78 -20.34 3.73
C ALA A 198 0.60 -21.83 4.11
N ALA A 199 1.71 -22.52 4.43
CA ALA A 199 1.71 -23.91 4.91
C ALA A 199 2.07 -23.97 6.40
#